data_AF-M0I9W9-F1
#
_entry.id   AF-M0I9W9-F1
#
_cell.length_a   1.000
_cell.length_b   1.000
_cell.length_c   1.000
_cell.angle_alpha   90.00
_cell.angle_beta   90.00
_cell.angle_gamma   90.00
#
_symmetry.space_group_name_H-M   'P 1'
#
loop_
_entity.id
_entity.type
_entity.pdbx_description
1 polymer ?
#
loop_
_entity_poly.entity_id
_entity_poly.type
_entity_poly.pdbx_seq_one_letter_code
_entity_poly.pdbx_strand_id
1 'polypeptide(L)' 'MTVAKTTCGGCGERVSFLTSEDVDFLPCPECGKEYCVTPNGASPVGEISDEKQERLDRLREWEEEML' A
#
# COMPACT_ATOMS: atom_id res chain seq x y z
N MET A 1 9.82 12.82 -11.61
CA MET A 1 8.36 12.59 -11.43
C MET A 1 8.05 11.20 -11.95
N THR A 2 7.64 10.30 -11.07
CA THR A 2 7.27 8.92 -11.39
C THR A 2 5.76 8.75 -11.30
N VAL A 3 5.19 7.90 -12.16
CA VAL A 3 3.76 7.60 -12.17
C VAL A 3 3.55 6.24 -11.54
N ALA A 4 3.00 6.22 -10.32
CA ALA A 4 2.60 5.00 -9.64
C ALA A 4 1.16 4.65 -10.06
N LYS A 5 1.00 3.59 -10.84
CA LYS A 5 -0.32 3.06 -11.22
C LYS A 5 -0.71 1.95 -10.26
N THR A 6 -1.90 2.03 -9.68
CA THR A 6 -2.45 0.97 -8.83
C THR A 6 -3.96 0.89 -9.01
N THR A 7 -4.55 -0.23 -8.62
CA THR A 7 -6.01 -0.35 -8.56
C THR A 7 -6.45 0.03 -7.16
N CYS A 8 -7.41 0.93 -7.05
CA CYS A 8 -7.95 1.29 -5.76
C CYS A 8 -8.74 0.11 -5.18
N GLY A 9 -8.25 -0.51 -4.10
CA GLY A 9 -8.97 -1.56 -3.37
C GLY A 9 -10.32 -1.12 -2.77
N GLY A 10 -10.57 0.19 -2.65
CA GLY A 10 -11.86 0.72 -2.16
C GLY A 10 -12.96 0.77 -3.24
N CYS A 11 -12.67 1.34 -4.41
CA CYS A 11 -13.66 1.50 -5.48
C CYS A 11 -13.45 0.60 -6.71
N GLY A 12 -12.34 -0.16 -6.75
CA GLY A 12 -11.97 -1.02 -7.89
C GLY A 12 -11.42 -0.28 -9.10
N GLU A 13 -11.37 1.05 -9.07
CA GLU A 13 -10.96 1.87 -10.22
C GLU A 13 -9.44 1.90 -10.37
N ARG A 14 -8.96 2.01 -11.62
CA ARG A 14 -7.53 2.20 -11.89
C ARG A 14 -7.14 3.65 -11.64
N VAL A 15 -6.26 3.86 -10.67
CA VAL A 15 -5.76 5.18 -10.29
C VAL A 15 -4.28 5.33 -10.59
N SER A 16 -3.90 6.55 -10.99
CA SER A 16 -2.50 6.92 -11.23
C SER A 16 -2.12 8.08 -10.34
N PHE A 17 -1.12 7.86 -9.50
CA PHE A 17 -0.57 8.88 -8.62
C PHE A 17 0.74 9.42 -9.22
N LEU A 18 0.92 10.73 -9.12
CA LEU A 18 2.18 11.39 -9.41
C LEU A 18 2.94 11.52 -8.10
N THR A 19 4.14 10.96 -8.03
CA THR A 19 4.98 10.98 -6.83
C THR A 19 6.32 11.62 -7.11
N SER A 20 6.82 12.31 -6.10
CA SER A 20 8.21 12.73 -5.99
C SER A 20 9.09 11.51 -5.71
N GLU A 21 10.42 11.70 -5.64
CA GLU A 21 11.31 10.64 -5.12
C GLU A 21 10.96 10.21 -3.67
N ASP A 22 10.19 11.03 -2.96
CA ASP A 22 9.71 10.79 -1.60
C ASP A 22 8.39 9.99 -1.51
N VAL A 23 8.07 9.59 -0.28
CA VAL A 23 6.81 8.92 0.07
C VAL A 23 5.71 9.97 0.27
N ASP A 24 4.64 9.89 -0.51
CA ASP A 24 3.50 10.80 -0.48
C ASP A 24 2.22 10.06 -0.04
N PHE A 25 1.38 10.71 0.76
CA PHE A 25 0.07 10.18 1.14
C PHE A 25 -1.01 10.91 0.35
N LEU A 26 -1.60 10.24 -0.64
CA LEU A 26 -2.55 10.83 -1.57
C LEU A 26 -3.90 10.09 -1.50
N PRO A 27 -5.03 10.82 -1.45
CA PRO A 27 -6.34 10.21 -1.51
C PRO A 27 -6.66 9.75 -2.95
N CYS A 28 -7.40 8.64 -3.06
CA CYS A 28 -7.98 8.20 -4.33
C CYS A 28 -8.93 9.28 -4.87
N PRO A 29 -8.79 9.71 -6.13
CA PRO A 29 -9.64 10.76 -6.71
C PRO A 29 -11.12 10.35 -6.80
N GLU A 30 -11.41 9.06 -6.85
CA GLU A 30 -12.78 8.54 -7.03
C GLU A 30 -13.53 8.33 -5.71
N CYS A 31 -12.86 7.81 -4.68
CA CYS A 31 -13.51 7.43 -3.41
C CYS A 31 -12.90 8.08 -2.17
N GLY A 32 -11.84 8.86 -2.30
CA GLY A 32 -11.19 9.56 -1.19
C GLY A 32 -10.36 8.70 -0.25
N LYS A 33 -10.25 7.37 -0.49
CA LYS A 33 -9.45 6.46 0.35
C LYS A 33 -7.97 6.82 0.28
N GLU A 34 -7.28 6.90 1.42
CA GLU A 34 -5.85 7.25 1.46
C GLU A 34 -4.94 6.14 0.91
N TYR A 35 -3.94 6.54 0.12
CA TYR A 35 -2.89 5.68 -0.41
C TYR A 35 -1.52 6.21 -0.01
N CYS A 36 -0.65 5.28 0.40
CA CYS A 36 0.77 5.51 0.50
C CYS A 36 1.37 5.28 -0.89
N VAL A 37 1.84 6.36 -1.50
CA VAL A 37 2.42 6.41 -2.83
C VAL A 37 3.93 6.54 -2.69
N THR A 38 4.65 5.68 -3.37
CA THR A 38 6.11 5.65 -3.42
C THR A 38 6.57 5.54 -4.87
N PRO A 39 7.85 5.82 -5.16
CA PRO A 39 8.41 5.60 -6.51
C PRO A 39 8.24 4.16 -7.01
N ASN A 40 8.11 3.19 -6.09
CA ASN A 40 7.97 1.76 -6.39
C ASN A 40 6.51 1.32 -6.57
N GLY A 41 5.53 2.16 -6.24
CA GLY A 41 4.11 1.84 -6.34
C GLY A 41 3.25 2.52 -5.28
N ALA A 42 1.93 2.31 -5.39
CA ALA A 42 0.95 2.87 -4.47
C ALA A 42 0.16 1.74 -3.79
N SER A 43 0.05 1.82 -2.45
CA SER A 43 -0.66 0.87 -1.61
C SER A 43 -1.70 1.59 -0.75
N PRO A 44 -2.90 1.01 -0.50
CA PRO A 44 -3.89 1.61 0.38
C PRO A 44 -3.34 1.72 1.82
N VAL A 45 -3.61 2.85 2.48
CA VAL A 45 -3.28 3.03 3.90
C VAL A 45 -4.32 2.31 4.74
N GLY A 46 -3.87 1.57 5.76
CA GLY A 46 -4.75 0.87 6.70
C GLY A 46 -5.22 -0.51 6.23
N GLU A 47 -4.94 -0.91 4.99
CA GLU A 47 -5.18 -2.26 4.51
C GLU A 47 -3.85 -3.01 4.38
N ILE A 48 -3.58 -3.86 5.36
CA ILE A 48 -2.57 -4.91 5.21
C ILE A 48 -3.23 -5.96 4.31
N SER A 49 -2.75 -6.11 3.08
CA SER A 49 -3.20 -7.18 2.19
C SER A 49 -3.03 -8.53 2.87
N ASP A 50 -3.90 -9.51 2.61
CA ASP A 50 -3.83 -10.84 3.22
C ASP A 50 -2.44 -11.47 3.08
N GLU A 51 -1.78 -11.26 1.93
CA GLU A 51 -0.40 -11.71 1.68
C GLU A 51 0.65 -11.06 2.61
N LYS A 52 0.40 -9.83 3.05
CA LYS A 52 1.24 -9.13 4.05
C LYS A 52 0.89 -9.55 5.46
N GLN A 53 -0.37 -9.92 5.75
CA GLN A 53 -0.76 -10.51 7.03
C GLN A 53 -0.09 -11.87 7.24
N GLU A 54 -0.18 -12.77 6.25
CA GLU A 54 0.46 -14.09 6.33
C GLU A 54 1.98 -13.98 6.54
N ARG A 55 2.63 -13.02 5.89
CA ARG A 55 4.04 -12.71 6.12
C ARG A 55 4.33 -12.20 7.53
N LEU A 56 3.43 -11.41 8.09
CA LEU A 56 3.53 -10.87 9.46
C LEU A 56 3.37 -11.99 10.49
N ASP A 57 2.38 -12.88 10.30
CA ASP A 57 2.16 -14.05 11.16
C ASP A 57 3.38 -14.96 11.16
N ARG A 58 3.96 -15.22 9.99
CA ARG A 58 5.17 -16.03 9.86
C ARG A 58 6.39 -15.40 10.52
N LEU A 59 6.51 -14.07 10.52
CA LEU A 59 7.55 -13.33 11.24
C LEU A 59 7.36 -13.45 12.76
N ARG A 60 6.11 -13.44 13.23
CA ARG A 60 5.77 -13.56 14.65
C ARG A 60 6.07 -14.94 15.21
N GLU A 61 5.76 -16.00 14.45
CA GLU A 61 6.13 -17.39 14.82
C GLU A 61 7.65 -17.54 14.99
N TRP A 62 8.44 -16.90 14.12
CA TRP A 62 9.91 -16.90 14.24
C TRP A 62 10.42 -16.17 15.48
N GLU A 63 9.74 -15.11 15.93
CA GLU A 63 10.08 -14.43 17.19
C GLU A 63 9.78 -15.30 18.43
N GLU A 64 8.70 -16.07 18.42
CA GLU A 64 8.36 -16.98 19.52
C GLU A 64 9.26 -18.21 19.60
N GLU A 65 9.81 -18.70 18.47
CA GLU A 65 10.70 -19.86 18.44
C GLU A 65 12.16 -19.52 18.86
N MET A 66 12.54 -18.24 18.79
CA MET A 66 13.87 -17.74 19.16
C MET A 66 13.95 -17.17 20.60
N LEU A 67 12.84 -17.11 21.33
CA LEU A 67 12.75 -16.68 22.74
C LEU A 67 12.92 -17.86 23.71
#